data_AF-A0A7T8K2B4-F1
#
_entry.id   AF-A0A7T8K2B4-F1
#
_cell.length_a   1.000
_cell.length_b   1.000
_cell.length_c   1.000
_cell.angle_alpha   90.00
_cell.angle_beta   90.00
_cell.angle_gamma   90.00
#
_symmetry.space_group_name_H-M   'P 1'
#
loop_
_entity.id
_entity.type
_entity.pdbx_description
1 polymer ?
#
loop_
_entity_poly.entity_id
_entity_poly.type
_entity_poly.pdbx_seq_one_letter_code
_entity_poly.pdbx_strand_id
1 'polypeptide(L)'
;MKALPKIGLTSHKKEERDEAASLKRAMEKFSFSHETDLSIAVQLLDCAIADLSAYREHFEESKQAAQGLSEKWGVSKAFENTRARKVKAHFDELSQDERLADADSYFRVHVFDACLDIVISQLTQRFTGLRSTAERFKAI
;
A
#
# COMPACT_ATOMS: atom_id res chain seq x y z
N MET A 1 -33.38 1.66 10.16
CA MET A 1 -33.78 1.60 8.73
C MET A 1 -35.20 1.05 8.49
N LYS A 2 -36.17 1.13 9.43
CA LYS A 2 -37.55 0.61 9.22
C LYS A 2 -38.65 1.68 9.11
N ALA A 3 -38.28 2.97 9.15
CA ALA A 3 -39.25 4.08 9.18
C ALA A 3 -39.88 4.37 7.81
N LEU A 4 -39.07 4.44 6.74
CA LEU A 4 -39.55 4.73 5.38
C LEU A 4 -40.53 3.67 4.82
N PRO A 5 -40.27 2.35 4.97
CA PRO A 5 -41.24 1.32 4.56
C PRO A 5 -42.54 1.39 5.35
N LYS A 6 -42.47 1.77 6.63
CA LYS A 6 -43.65 1.93 7.49
C LYS A 6 -44.51 3.10 7.02
N ILE A 7 -43.92 4.25 6.74
CA ILE A 7 -44.63 5.45 6.23
C ILE A 7 -45.29 5.17 4.87
N GLY A 8 -44.62 4.46 3.96
CA GLY A 8 -45.19 4.06 2.68
C GLY A 8 -46.40 3.13 2.78
N LEU A 9 -46.48 2.32 3.86
CA LEU A 9 -47.56 1.36 4.08
C LEU A 9 -48.70 1.91 4.95
N THR A 10 -48.44 2.90 5.82
CA THR A 10 -49.41 3.38 6.81
C THR A 10 -49.93 4.81 6.58
N SER A 11 -49.33 5.60 5.68
CA SER A 11 -49.85 6.95 5.41
C SER A 11 -51.09 6.92 4.52
N HIS A 12 -52.09 7.72 4.88
CA HIS A 12 -53.32 7.91 4.11
C HIS A 12 -53.19 8.98 3.01
N LYS A 13 -52.10 9.77 3.02
CA LYS A 13 -51.84 10.80 2.02
C LYS A 13 -50.97 10.23 0.90
N LYS A 14 -51.42 10.41 -0.34
CA LYS A 14 -50.72 9.87 -1.52
C LYS A 14 -49.34 10.49 -1.70
N GLU A 15 -49.22 11.80 -1.53
CA GLU A 15 -47.96 12.55 -1.66
C GLU A 15 -46.87 12.02 -0.73
N GLU A 16 -47.18 11.79 0.55
CA GLU A 16 -46.21 11.28 1.53
C GLU A 16 -45.70 9.87 1.19
N ARG A 17 -46.54 9.03 0.57
CA ARG A 17 -46.14 7.68 0.13
C ARG A 17 -45.22 7.75 -1.10
N ASP A 18 -45.54 8.62 -2.05
CA ASP A 18 -44.77 8.81 -3.27
C ASP A 18 -43.39 9.42 -2.95
N GLU A 19 -43.33 10.37 -2.01
CA GLU A 19 -42.08 10.93 -1.48
C GLU A 19 -41.23 9.89 -0.75
N ALA A 20 -41.82 9.09 0.15
CA ALA A 20 -41.11 8.04 0.87
C ALA A 20 -40.54 6.97 -0.08
N ALA A 21 -41.28 6.62 -1.15
CA ALA A 21 -40.82 5.69 -2.18
C ALA A 21 -39.69 6.29 -3.04
N SER A 22 -39.77 7.58 -3.38
CA SER A 22 -38.71 8.30 -4.10
C SER A 22 -37.43 8.37 -3.27
N LEU A 23 -37.52 8.76 -2.00
CA LEU A 23 -36.40 8.79 -1.06
C LEU A 23 -35.77 7.42 -0.87
N LYS A 24 -36.57 6.35 -0.75
CA LYS A 24 -36.07 4.98 -0.67
C LYS A 24 -35.24 4.61 -1.92
N ARG A 25 -35.77 4.89 -3.12
CA ARG A 25 -35.07 4.62 -4.38
C ARG A 25 -33.80 5.46 -4.54
N ALA A 26 -33.82 6.71 -4.08
CA ALA A 26 -32.64 7.58 -4.09
C ALA A 26 -31.55 7.06 -3.14
N MET A 27 -31.93 6.59 -1.94
CA MET A 27 -31.00 5.96 -1.00
C MET A 27 -30.43 4.64 -1.56
N GLU A 28 -31.26 3.79 -2.16
CA GLU A 28 -30.82 2.55 -2.82
C GLU A 28 -29.83 2.85 -3.97
N LYS A 29 -30.11 3.86 -4.80
CA LYS A 29 -29.20 4.31 -5.85
C LYS A 29 -27.90 4.91 -5.30
N PHE A 30 -27.96 5.64 -4.19
CA PHE A 30 -26.78 6.27 -3.58
C PHE A 30 -25.87 5.25 -2.89
N SER A 31 -26.42 4.19 -2.30
CA SER A 31 -25.61 3.09 -1.77
C SER A 31 -24.91 2.28 -2.87
N PHE A 32 -25.50 2.18 -4.06
CA PHE A 32 -24.90 1.47 -5.20
C PHE A 32 -23.76 2.25 -5.89
N SER A 33 -23.73 3.59 -5.78
CA SER A 33 -22.77 4.42 -6.52
C SER A 33 -21.38 4.55 -5.88
N HIS A 34 -21.13 3.91 -4.72
CA HIS A 34 -19.83 3.88 -4.04
C HIS A 34 -19.23 2.46 -3.95
N GLU A 35 -19.69 1.54 -4.79
CA GLU A 35 -19.09 0.21 -4.90
C GLU A 35 -17.75 0.27 -5.65
N THR A 36 -16.69 0.72 -4.98
CA THR A 36 -15.41 0.03 -5.20
C THR A 36 -15.63 -1.38 -4.71
N ASP A 37 -15.85 -2.32 -5.64
CA ASP A 37 -15.98 -3.74 -5.33
C ASP A 37 -14.80 -4.12 -4.42
N LEU A 38 -15.14 -4.64 -3.26
CA LEU A 38 -14.19 -5.08 -2.24
C LEU A 38 -13.18 -6.07 -2.84
N SER A 39 -13.60 -6.85 -3.85
CA SER A 39 -12.73 -7.74 -4.62
C SER A 39 -11.71 -6.98 -5.46
N ILE A 40 -12.14 -5.92 -6.15
CA ILE A 40 -11.25 -5.06 -6.95
C ILE A 40 -10.23 -4.37 -6.05
N ALA A 41 -10.66 -3.86 -4.90
CA ALA A 41 -9.76 -3.23 -3.94
C ALA A 41 -8.68 -4.20 -3.43
N VAL A 42 -9.06 -5.45 -3.11
CA VAL A 42 -8.10 -6.49 -2.73
C VAL A 42 -7.16 -6.85 -3.88
N GLN A 43 -7.67 -7.01 -5.10
CA GLN A 43 -6.86 -7.28 -6.29
C GLN A 43 -5.82 -6.17 -6.54
N LEU A 44 -6.22 -4.90 -6.44
CA LEU A 44 -5.30 -3.77 -6.60
C LEU A 44 -4.20 -3.76 -5.53
N LEU A 45 -4.51 -4.14 -4.30
CA LEU A 45 -3.52 -4.27 -3.24
C LEU A 45 -2.53 -5.41 -3.52
N ASP A 46 -3.02 -6.54 -4.03
CA ASP A 46 -2.18 -7.68 -4.39
C ASP A 46 -1.27 -7.34 -5.59
N CYS A 47 -1.80 -6.64 -6.59
CA CYS A 47 -1.00 -6.10 -7.70
C CYS A 47 0.07 -5.13 -7.19
N ALA A 48 -0.28 -4.17 -6.33
CA ALA A 48 0.68 -3.22 -5.79
C ALA A 48 1.81 -3.90 -4.99
N ILE A 49 1.49 -4.94 -4.22
CA ILE A 49 2.50 -5.74 -3.50
C ILE A 49 3.41 -6.48 -4.50
N ALA A 50 2.84 -7.06 -5.55
CA ALA A 50 3.62 -7.74 -6.59
C ALA A 50 4.54 -6.76 -7.33
N ASP A 51 4.03 -5.59 -7.71
CA ASP A 51 4.79 -4.53 -8.39
C ASP A 51 5.94 -4.02 -7.51
N LEU A 52 5.70 -3.77 -6.22
CA LEU A 52 6.74 -3.36 -5.28
C LEU A 52 7.80 -4.45 -5.05
N SER A 53 7.38 -5.71 -5.04
CA SER A 53 8.30 -6.85 -4.92
C SER A 53 9.19 -6.98 -6.16
N ALA A 54 8.62 -6.81 -7.36
CA ALA A 54 9.36 -6.78 -8.62
C ALA A 54 10.30 -5.58 -8.71
N TYR A 55 9.87 -4.41 -8.22
CA TYR A 55 10.66 -3.18 -8.21
C TYR A 55 12.00 -3.32 -7.46
N ARG A 56 12.11 -4.29 -6.55
CA ARG A 56 13.37 -4.60 -5.86
C ARG A 56 14.50 -4.99 -6.83
N GLU A 57 14.16 -5.65 -7.94
CA GLU A 57 15.14 -6.05 -8.96
C GLU A 57 15.60 -4.85 -9.82
N HIS A 58 14.81 -3.77 -9.84
CA HIS A 58 15.05 -2.57 -10.66
C HIS A 58 15.85 -1.48 -9.93
N PHE A 59 16.68 -1.85 -8.95
CA PHE A 59 17.51 -0.91 -8.19
C PHE A 59 18.39 -0.02 -9.10
N GLU A 60 19.07 -0.61 -10.09
CA GLU A 60 19.97 0.14 -10.97
C GLU A 60 19.22 1.16 -11.84
N GLU A 61 18.04 0.82 -12.34
CA GLU A 61 17.19 1.73 -13.10
C GLU A 61 16.72 2.91 -12.23
N SER A 62 16.31 2.61 -10.99
CA SER A 62 15.89 3.61 -10.01
C SER A 62 17.04 4.57 -9.67
N LYS A 63 18.23 4.02 -9.42
CA LYS A 63 19.46 4.78 -9.17
C LYS A 63 19.84 5.65 -10.36
N GLN A 64 19.78 5.12 -11.59
CA GLN A 64 20.08 5.88 -12.80
C GLN A 64 19.08 7.04 -13.00
N ALA A 65 17.79 6.80 -12.76
CA ALA A 65 16.77 7.86 -12.82
C ALA A 65 17.02 8.95 -11.77
N ALA A 66 17.36 8.57 -10.54
CA ALA A 66 17.70 9.51 -9.47
C ALA A 66 18.96 10.32 -9.79
N GLN A 67 19.99 9.69 -10.36
CA GLN A 67 21.20 10.37 -10.82
C GLN A 67 20.91 11.38 -11.95
N GLY A 68 20.06 11.01 -12.91
CA GLY A 68 19.63 11.91 -13.97
C GLY A 68 18.83 13.12 -13.44
N LEU A 69 18.05 12.93 -12.38
CA LEU A 69 17.36 14.02 -11.70
C LEU A 69 18.32 14.93 -10.93
N SER A 70 19.26 14.34 -10.18
CA SER A 70 20.31 15.05 -9.45
C SER A 70 21.13 15.96 -10.37
N GLU A 71 21.49 15.45 -11.56
CA GLU A 71 22.21 16.21 -12.58
C GLU A 71 21.40 17.40 -13.10
N LYS A 72 20.09 17.23 -13.35
CA LYS A 72 19.20 18.34 -13.73
C LYS A 72 19.13 19.42 -12.65
N TRP A 73 19.30 19.05 -11.39
CA TRP A 73 19.25 19.97 -10.25
C TRP A 73 20.61 20.53 -9.85
N GLY A 74 21.70 20.13 -10.53
CA GLY A 74 23.05 20.55 -10.19
C GLY A 74 23.56 19.99 -8.85
N VAL A 75 23.00 18.86 -8.40
CA VAL A 75 23.37 18.19 -7.16
C VAL A 75 24.44 17.13 -7.43
N SER A 76 25.32 16.87 -6.46
CA SER A 76 26.34 15.83 -6.56
C SER A 76 25.69 14.43 -6.65
N LYS A 77 26.25 13.57 -7.50
CA LYS A 77 25.81 12.17 -7.70
C LYS A 77 26.59 11.17 -6.84
N ALA A 78 27.68 11.58 -6.21
CA ALA A 78 28.58 10.68 -5.49
C ALA A 78 28.15 10.48 -4.04
N PHE A 79 28.21 9.25 -3.56
CA PHE A 79 28.12 8.97 -2.12
C PHE A 79 29.31 9.58 -1.38
N GLU A 80 29.06 10.10 -0.18
CA GLU A 80 30.14 10.59 0.67
C GLU A 80 31.06 9.44 1.09
N ASN A 81 32.32 9.56 0.73
CA ASN A 81 33.32 8.54 1.05
C ASN A 81 33.78 8.73 2.50
N THR A 82 33.05 8.13 3.44
CA THR A 82 33.39 8.19 4.86
C THR A 82 34.34 7.04 5.21
N ARG A 83 35.50 7.35 5.78
CA ARG A 83 36.50 6.34 6.19
C ARG A 83 35.85 5.32 7.14
N ALA A 84 35.77 4.06 6.71
CA ALA A 84 35.29 2.98 7.56
C ALA A 84 36.18 2.85 8.82
N ARG A 85 35.55 2.81 10.00
CA ARG A 85 36.24 2.65 11.27
C ARG A 85 36.76 1.22 11.40
N LYS A 86 38.08 1.04 11.49
CA LYS A 86 38.68 -0.26 11.82
C LYS A 86 38.39 -0.60 13.28
N VAL A 87 37.76 -1.75 13.50
CA VAL A 87 37.59 -2.36 14.84
C VAL A 87 38.68 -3.41 15.03
N LYS A 88 39.24 -3.52 16.24
CA LYS A 88 40.19 -4.61 16.55
C LYS A 88 39.41 -5.93 16.55
N ALA A 89 39.84 -6.90 15.74
CA ALA A 89 39.34 -8.26 15.80
C ALA A 89 39.93 -8.96 17.04
N HIS A 90 39.08 -9.56 17.87
CA HIS A 90 39.53 -10.42 18.96
C HIS A 90 39.79 -11.84 18.46
N PHE A 91 40.78 -12.52 19.04
CA PHE A 91 41.39 -13.77 18.54
C PHE A 91 40.44 -14.98 18.50
N ASP A 92 39.22 -14.84 19.04
CA ASP A 92 38.22 -15.90 19.19
C ASP A 92 36.83 -15.49 18.66
N GLU A 93 36.74 -14.36 17.95
CA GLU A 93 35.48 -13.96 17.31
C GLU A 93 35.24 -14.82 16.07
N LEU A 94 34.30 -15.77 16.19
CA LEU A 94 33.62 -16.39 15.04
C LEU A 94 33.11 -15.26 14.14
N SER A 95 33.58 -15.27 12.88
CA SER A 95 33.31 -14.33 11.78
C SER A 95 32.20 -13.31 12.04
N GLN A 96 32.59 -12.03 12.16
CA GLN A 96 31.64 -10.91 12.20
C GLN A 96 30.82 -10.86 10.90
N ASP A 97 29.54 -10.45 11.01
CA ASP A 97 28.71 -10.02 9.87
C ASP A 97 29.56 -9.20 8.89
N GLU A 98 29.68 -9.67 7.65
CA GLU A 98 30.47 -8.99 6.63
C GLU A 98 29.79 -7.66 6.31
N ARG A 99 30.34 -6.57 6.84
CA ARG A 99 29.84 -5.23 6.55
C ARG A 99 30.11 -4.94 5.09
N LEU A 100 29.05 -4.63 4.34
CA LEU A 100 29.16 -4.13 2.97
C LEU A 100 30.11 -2.93 2.97
N ALA A 101 31.26 -3.09 2.32
CA ALA A 101 32.32 -2.09 2.30
C ALA A 101 32.02 -0.94 1.33
N ASP A 102 31.16 -1.21 0.34
CA ASP A 102 30.77 -0.27 -0.70
C ASP A 102 29.49 0.49 -0.30
N ALA A 103 29.52 1.81 -0.49
CA ALA A 103 28.44 2.71 -0.10
C ALA A 103 27.17 2.48 -0.92
N ASP A 104 27.30 2.06 -2.18
CA ASP A 104 26.17 1.80 -3.07
C ASP A 104 25.42 0.53 -2.65
N SER A 105 26.16 -0.55 -2.38
CA SER A 105 25.65 -1.79 -1.83
C SER A 105 25.01 -1.59 -0.45
N TYR A 106 25.63 -0.75 0.39
CA TYR A 106 25.07 -0.39 1.69
C TYR A 106 23.72 0.32 1.54
N PHE A 107 23.64 1.33 0.67
CA PHE A 107 22.40 2.06 0.38
C PHE A 107 21.32 1.13 -0.17
N ARG A 108 21.67 0.25 -1.13
CA ARG A 108 20.75 -0.73 -1.69
C ARG A 108 20.10 -1.58 -0.60
N VAL A 109 20.90 -2.21 0.26
CA VAL A 109 20.38 -3.16 1.26
C VAL A 109 19.70 -2.45 2.42
N HIS A 110 20.32 -1.41 2.97
CA HIS A 110 19.87 -0.82 4.24
C HIS A 110 18.83 0.29 4.07
N VAL A 111 18.72 0.87 2.88
CA VAL A 111 17.76 1.94 2.60
C VAL A 111 16.74 1.47 1.58
N PHE A 112 17.17 1.13 0.36
CA PHE A 112 16.24 0.84 -0.72
C PHE A 112 15.40 -0.43 -0.44
N ASP A 113 16.06 -1.57 -0.24
CA ASP A 113 15.41 -2.83 0.07
C ASP A 113 14.62 -2.74 1.39
N ALA A 114 15.22 -2.15 2.42
CA ALA A 114 14.56 -1.98 3.72
C ALA A 114 13.26 -1.16 3.61
N CYS A 115 13.26 -0.07 2.84
CA CYS A 115 12.05 0.71 2.61
C CYS A 115 10.97 -0.10 1.89
N LEU A 116 11.33 -0.85 0.85
CA LEU A 116 10.38 -1.71 0.12
C LEU A 116 9.81 -2.80 1.03
N ASP A 117 10.66 -3.48 1.80
CA ASP A 117 10.25 -4.54 2.72
C ASP A 117 9.29 -4.02 3.80
N ILE A 118 9.55 -2.82 4.33
CA ILE A 118 8.63 -2.16 5.28
C ILE A 118 7.28 -1.90 4.61
N VAL A 119 7.25 -1.29 3.42
CA VAL A 119 5.99 -0.97 2.74
C VAL A 119 5.21 -2.25 2.41
N ILE A 120 5.87 -3.27 1.87
CA ILE A 120 5.26 -4.57 1.55
C ILE A 120 4.68 -5.22 2.80
N SER A 121 5.43 -5.22 3.90
CA SER A 121 4.99 -5.77 5.19
C SER A 121 3.77 -5.01 5.73
N GLN A 122 3.79 -3.68 5.69
CA GLN A 122 2.68 -2.85 6.14
C GLN A 122 1.41 -3.06 5.29
N LEU A 123 1.54 -3.11 3.96
CA LEU A 123 0.42 -3.41 3.07
C LEU A 123 -0.17 -4.79 3.35
N THR A 124 0.69 -5.79 3.55
CA THR A 124 0.24 -7.16 3.82
C THR A 124 -0.50 -7.27 5.16
N GLN A 125 0.09 -6.72 6.23
CA GLN A 125 -0.45 -6.84 7.59
C GLN A 125 -1.71 -6.01 7.76
N ARG A 126 -1.69 -4.74 7.34
CA ARG A 126 -2.79 -3.80 7.58
C ARG A 126 -4.08 -4.20 6.85
N PHE A 127 -3.98 -4.86 5.70
CA PHE A 127 -5.15 -5.25 4.89
C PHE A 127 -5.57 -6.72 5.05
N THR A 128 -5.02 -7.45 6.01
CA THR A 128 -5.43 -8.83 6.31
C THR A 128 -6.92 -8.93 6.67
N GLY A 129 -7.45 -7.96 7.41
CA GLY A 129 -8.88 -7.90 7.76
C GLY A 129 -9.78 -7.61 6.55
N LEU A 130 -9.32 -6.77 5.62
CA LEU A 130 -10.02 -6.48 4.38
C LEU A 130 -10.12 -7.73 3.48
N ARG A 131 -8.99 -8.42 3.30
CA ARG A 131 -8.94 -9.71 2.57
C ARG A 131 -9.88 -10.73 3.18
N SER A 132 -9.85 -10.88 4.51
CA SER A 132 -10.73 -11.81 5.23
C SER A 132 -12.21 -11.48 5.01
N THR A 133 -12.55 -10.19 4.94
CA THR A 133 -13.91 -9.73 4.70
C THR A 133 -14.31 -10.01 3.24
N ALA A 134 -13.43 -9.72 2.29
CA ALA A 134 -13.64 -9.99 0.87
C ALA A 134 -13.93 -11.48 0.60
N GLU A 135 -13.13 -12.38 1.18
CA GLU A 135 -13.33 -13.82 1.02
C GLU A 135 -14.66 -14.31 1.60
N ARG A 136 -15.10 -13.75 2.73
CA ARG A 136 -16.42 -14.08 3.31
C ARG A 136 -17.56 -13.64 2.41
N PHE A 137 -17.46 -12.48 1.77
CA PHE A 137 -18.47 -11.99 0.83
C PHE A 137 -18.43 -12.72 -0.52
N LYS A 138 -17.30 -13.33 -0.92
CA LYS A 138 -17.24 -14.22 -2.09
C LYS A 138 -17.93 -15.58 -1.88
N ALA A 139 -18.04 -16.03 -0.62
CA ALA A 139 -18.57 -17.35 -0.28
C ALA A 139 -20.09 -17.40 0.00
N ILE A 140 -20.76 -16.24 -0.02
CA ILE A 140 -22.21 -16.06 0.18
C ILE A 140 -22.85 -15.83 -1.18
#